data_AF-A0A6J7RT03-F1
#
_entry.id   AF-A0A6J7RT03-F1
#
_cell.length_a   1.000
_cell.length_b   1.000
_cell.length_c   1.000
_cell.angle_alpha   90.00
_cell.angle_beta   90.00
_cell.angle_gamma   90.00
#
_symmetry.space_group_name_H-M   'P 1'
#
loop_
_entity.id
_entity.type
_entity.pdbx_description
1 polymer ?
#
loop_
_entity_poly.entity_id
_entity_poly.type
_entity_poly.pdbx_seq_one_letter_code
_entity_poly.pdbx_strand_id
1 'polypeptide(L)'
;MPKTLTIRPWPDPVLDTTGHDPRSPYAESFWLPTLGPSTLLLLRHLAARFETHPAGIELPIADTSVSLKVSDRPDSNSPIVRSLTRLVVFGLACNDGATAIAVRRHLPSLGVRQLRHLPAARRAAHAQWSHTPQRKSPLQQAQRRARRMALVLIEQGDNPDHVERVLASTGFHPALCRSSALWAHAQWSEFTRTAS
;
A
#
# COMPACT_ATOMS: atom_id res chain seq x y z
N MET A 1 16.60 -10.61 -19.51
CA MET A 1 15.45 -10.33 -18.62
C MET A 1 15.21 -11.57 -17.77
N PRO A 2 15.02 -11.43 -16.45
CA PRO A 2 14.75 -12.59 -15.60
C PRO A 2 13.39 -13.20 -15.97
N LYS A 3 13.30 -14.53 -16.00
CA LYS A 3 12.04 -15.24 -16.27
C LYS A 3 11.03 -15.07 -15.12
N THR A 4 11.56 -14.84 -13.92
CA THR A 4 10.81 -14.72 -12.67
C THR A 4 11.36 -13.54 -11.87
N LEU A 5 10.47 -12.76 -11.26
CA LEU A 5 10.82 -11.69 -10.34
C LEU A 5 10.31 -12.00 -8.93
N THR A 6 11.14 -11.76 -7.92
CA THR A 6 10.69 -11.81 -6.53
C THR A 6 9.97 -10.51 -6.20
N ILE A 7 8.69 -10.60 -5.84
CA ILE A 7 7.87 -9.44 -5.49
C ILE A 7 7.57 -9.47 -3.99
N ARG A 8 8.03 -8.48 -3.26
CA ARG A 8 7.84 -8.37 -1.81
C ARG A 8 6.87 -7.24 -1.47
N PRO A 9 6.10 -7.33 -0.37
CA PRO A 9 5.40 -6.17 0.12
C PRO A 9 6.40 -5.12 0.58
N TRP A 10 6.17 -3.85 0.21
CA TRP A 10 6.91 -2.72 0.74
C TRP A 10 6.17 -2.19 1.97
N PRO A 11 6.70 -2.42 3.19
CA PRO A 11 6.10 -1.88 4.41
C PRO A 11 6.13 -0.35 4.38
N ASP A 12 4.98 0.27 4.61
CA ASP A 12 4.88 1.69 4.88
C ASP A 12 3.85 1.90 5.99
N PRO A 13 4.31 2.12 7.23
CA PRO A 13 3.41 2.19 8.38
C PRO A 13 2.33 3.27 8.25
N VAL A 14 2.64 4.38 7.57
CA VAL A 14 1.73 5.49 7.36
C VAL A 14 0.68 5.14 6.31
N LEU A 15 1.09 4.57 5.17
CA LEU A 15 0.15 4.18 4.11
C LEU A 15 -0.65 2.94 4.48
N ASP A 16 -0.09 2.02 5.26
CA ASP A 16 -0.81 0.85 5.76
C ASP A 16 -1.93 1.24 6.76
N THR A 17 -1.88 2.44 7.34
CA THR A 17 -2.94 2.96 8.21
C THR A 17 -3.87 3.96 7.53
N THR A 18 -3.35 4.79 6.64
CA THR A 18 -4.10 5.91 6.04
C THR A 18 -4.50 5.67 4.59
N GLY A 19 -3.75 4.82 3.88
CA GLY A 19 -3.90 4.56 2.47
C GLY A 19 -5.20 3.85 2.10
N HIS A 20 -5.39 3.74 0.78
CA HIS A 20 -6.54 3.14 0.14
C HIS A 20 -6.17 1.79 -0.45
N ASP A 21 -7.04 0.80 -0.29
CA ASP A 21 -6.87 -0.51 -0.93
C ASP A 21 -6.85 -0.32 -2.47
N PRO A 22 -5.91 -0.92 -3.21
CA PRO A 22 -5.89 -0.91 -4.68
C PRO A 22 -7.18 -1.39 -5.34
N ARG A 23 -7.99 -2.17 -4.63
CA ARG A 23 -9.29 -2.70 -5.07
C ARG A 23 -10.46 -1.79 -4.75
N SER A 24 -10.24 -0.70 -4.00
CA SER A 24 -11.29 0.23 -3.58
C SER A 24 -11.80 1.12 -4.72
N PRO A 25 -13.01 1.69 -4.59
CA PRO A 25 -13.52 2.67 -5.56
C PRO A 25 -12.65 3.92 -5.67
N TYR A 26 -11.88 4.26 -4.62
CA TYR A 26 -10.92 5.36 -4.67
C TYR A 26 -9.83 5.10 -5.72
N ALA A 27 -9.29 3.89 -5.74
CA ALA A 27 -8.26 3.50 -6.69
C ALA A 27 -8.76 3.59 -8.14
N GLU A 28 -9.98 3.12 -8.39
CA GLU A 28 -10.62 3.19 -9.70
C GLU A 28 -10.95 4.63 -10.12
N SER A 29 -11.49 5.44 -9.22
CA SER A 29 -11.94 6.80 -9.55
C SER A 29 -10.77 7.77 -9.81
N PHE A 30 -9.68 7.62 -9.07
CA PHE A 30 -8.62 8.64 -9.02
C PHE A 30 -7.26 8.12 -9.51
N TRP A 31 -6.89 6.88 -9.19
CA TRP A 31 -5.60 6.33 -9.59
C TRP A 31 -5.60 5.70 -10.98
N LEU A 32 -6.70 5.09 -11.43
CA LEU A 32 -6.83 4.51 -12.78
C LEU A 32 -6.45 5.49 -13.90
N PRO A 33 -6.89 6.76 -13.92
CA PRO A 33 -6.55 7.71 -14.98
C PRO A 33 -5.05 8.06 -15.01
N THR A 34 -4.38 7.89 -13.87
CA THR A 34 -2.99 8.29 -13.65
C THR A 34 -2.03 7.12 -13.90
N LEU A 35 -2.35 5.92 -13.38
CA LEU A 35 -1.57 4.69 -13.54
C LEU A 35 -1.87 3.95 -14.84
N GLY A 36 -3.07 4.12 -15.38
CA GLY A 36 -3.58 3.28 -16.46
C GLY A 36 -4.11 1.93 -15.97
N PRO A 37 -4.94 1.27 -16.80
CA PRO A 37 -5.71 0.10 -16.40
C PRO A 37 -4.82 -1.12 -16.09
N SER A 38 -3.85 -1.45 -16.94
CA SER A 38 -2.99 -2.63 -16.76
C SER A 38 -2.16 -2.55 -15.48
N THR A 39 -1.62 -1.38 -15.17
CA THR A 39 -0.81 -1.16 -13.96
C THR A 39 -1.66 -1.24 -12.70
N LEU A 40 -2.88 -0.69 -12.71
CA LEU A 40 -3.80 -0.81 -11.58
C LEU A 40 -4.28 -2.26 -11.38
N LEU A 41 -4.56 -2.99 -12.46
CA LEU A 41 -4.94 -4.41 -12.39
C LEU A 41 -3.80 -5.27 -11.83
N LEU A 42 -2.56 -5.04 -12.27
CA LEU A 42 -1.39 -5.71 -11.70
C LEU A 42 -1.28 -5.43 -10.20
N LEU A 43 -1.42 -4.17 -9.77
CA LEU A 43 -1.36 -3.82 -8.35
C LEU A 43 -2.46 -4.51 -7.53
N ARG A 44 -3.69 -4.59 -8.06
CA ARG A 44 -4.81 -5.32 -7.43
C ARG A 44 -4.50 -6.82 -7.30
N HIS A 45 -3.91 -7.41 -8.35
CA HIS A 45 -3.50 -8.81 -8.35
C HIS A 45 -2.42 -9.08 -7.30
N LEU A 46 -1.39 -8.23 -7.20
CA LEU A 46 -0.32 -8.34 -6.20
C LEU A 46 -0.86 -8.17 -4.77
N ALA A 47 -1.72 -7.17 -4.55
CA ALA A 47 -2.32 -6.93 -3.24
C ALA A 47 -3.10 -8.15 -2.72
N ALA A 48 -3.90 -8.80 -3.58
CA ALA A 48 -4.60 -10.03 -3.21
C ALA A 48 -3.65 -11.19 -2.91
N ARG A 49 -2.54 -11.32 -3.65
CA ARG A 49 -1.54 -12.37 -3.37
C ARG A 49 -0.79 -12.13 -2.07
N PHE A 50 -0.54 -10.89 -1.67
CA PHE A 50 0.08 -10.59 -0.37
C PHE A 50 -0.78 -10.96 0.84
N GLU A 51 -2.11 -11.05 0.68
CA GLU A 51 -2.99 -11.53 1.76
C GLU A 51 -2.76 -13.02 2.07
N THR A 52 -2.41 -13.81 1.05
CA THR A 52 -2.11 -15.24 1.18
C THR A 52 -0.61 -15.52 1.38
N HIS A 53 0.25 -14.64 0.87
CA HIS A 53 1.70 -14.77 0.88
C HIS A 53 2.34 -13.48 1.43
N PRO A 54 2.27 -13.25 2.76
CA PRO A 54 2.69 -11.99 3.37
C PRO A 54 4.20 -11.74 3.31
N ALA A 55 5.03 -12.75 3.05
CA ALA A 55 6.47 -12.58 2.87
C ALA A 55 6.86 -12.15 1.44
N GLY A 56 5.92 -12.16 0.50
CA GLY A 56 6.17 -11.95 -0.92
C GLY A 56 5.88 -13.19 -1.76
N ILE A 57 6.05 -13.04 -3.07
CA ILE A 57 5.75 -14.05 -4.08
C ILE A 57 6.86 -14.10 -5.13
N GLU A 58 7.02 -15.26 -5.74
CA GLU A 58 7.68 -15.36 -7.03
C GLU A 58 6.66 -15.09 -8.14
N LEU A 59 7.02 -14.19 -9.05
CA LEU A 59 6.19 -13.74 -10.17
C LEU A 59 6.83 -14.19 -11.50
N PRO A 60 6.42 -15.35 -12.06
CA PRO A 60 6.77 -15.72 -13.42
C PRO A 60 6.15 -14.73 -14.40
N ILE A 61 6.98 -14.06 -15.20
CA ILE A 61 6.52 -12.95 -16.05
C ILE A 61 5.58 -13.43 -17.15
N ALA A 62 5.89 -14.57 -17.77
CA ALA A 62 5.08 -15.16 -18.84
C ALA A 62 3.69 -15.59 -18.32
N ASP A 63 3.65 -16.39 -17.24
CA ASP A 63 2.39 -16.89 -16.66
C ASP A 63 1.48 -15.75 -16.18
N THR A 64 2.08 -14.69 -15.61
CA THR A 64 1.35 -13.52 -15.15
C THR A 64 0.78 -12.72 -16.34
N SER A 65 1.54 -12.60 -17.43
CA SER A 65 1.08 -11.92 -18.65
C SER A 65 -0.14 -12.63 -19.25
N VAL A 66 -0.10 -13.96 -19.33
CA VAL A 66 -1.23 -14.80 -19.78
C VAL A 66 -2.42 -14.65 -18.84
N SER A 67 -2.20 -14.76 -17.53
CA SER A 67 -3.26 -14.69 -16.51
C SER A 67 -3.98 -13.34 -16.50
N LEU A 68 -3.24 -12.24 -16.71
CA LEU A 68 -3.80 -10.90 -16.78
C LEU A 68 -4.27 -10.51 -18.21
N LYS A 69 -4.15 -11.43 -19.18
CA LYS A 69 -4.43 -11.21 -20.61
C LYS A 69 -3.76 -9.95 -21.18
N VAL A 70 -2.55 -9.65 -20.73
CA VAL A 70 -1.76 -8.55 -21.28
C VAL A 70 -0.77 -9.16 -22.27
N SER A 71 -0.73 -8.64 -23.51
CA SER A 71 0.00 -9.27 -24.63
C SER A 71 1.39 -9.76 -24.24
N ASP A 72 1.65 -11.04 -24.41
CA ASP A 72 2.94 -11.64 -24.12
C ASP A 72 3.95 -11.22 -25.20
N ARG A 73 4.86 -10.33 -24.83
CA ARG A 73 6.07 -10.08 -25.61
C ARG A 73 7.24 -10.49 -24.72
N PRO A 74 8.06 -11.49 -25.12
CA PRO A 74 9.13 -12.03 -24.30
C PRO A 74 10.36 -11.09 -24.21
N ASP A 75 10.21 -9.81 -24.53
CA ASP A 75 11.27 -8.81 -24.54
C ASP A 75 11.29 -7.96 -23.26
N SER A 76 12.29 -7.10 -23.13
CA SER A 76 12.40 -6.08 -22.06
C SER A 76 11.23 -5.08 -22.03
N ASN A 77 10.30 -5.19 -22.97
CA ASN A 77 9.14 -4.34 -23.13
C ASN A 77 7.82 -5.05 -22.78
N SER A 78 7.90 -6.19 -22.09
CA SER A 78 6.72 -6.93 -21.63
C SER A 78 5.78 -6.00 -20.85
N PRO A 79 4.46 -6.09 -21.06
CA PRO A 79 3.52 -5.18 -20.39
C PRO A 79 3.55 -5.28 -18.86
N ILE A 80 3.91 -6.44 -18.31
CA ILE A 80 4.12 -6.63 -16.87
C ILE A 80 5.33 -5.82 -16.39
N VAL A 81 6.47 -5.93 -17.08
CA VAL A 81 7.68 -5.16 -16.73
C VAL A 81 7.41 -3.67 -16.85
N ARG A 82 6.74 -3.20 -17.92
CA ARG A 82 6.33 -1.80 -18.04
C ARG A 82 5.41 -1.34 -16.91
N SER A 83 4.49 -2.19 -16.47
CA SER A 83 3.59 -1.88 -15.35
C SER A 83 4.35 -1.79 -14.03
N LEU A 84 5.31 -2.69 -13.79
CA LEU A 84 6.19 -2.63 -12.61
C LEU A 84 7.07 -1.37 -12.64
N THR A 85 7.71 -1.06 -13.77
CA THR A 85 8.47 0.19 -13.95
C THR A 85 7.60 1.41 -13.71
N ARG A 86 6.34 1.39 -14.16
CA ARG A 86 5.40 2.47 -13.90
C ARG A 86 5.07 2.58 -12.42
N LEU A 87 4.85 1.47 -11.70
CA LEU A 87 4.69 1.51 -10.24
C LEU A 87 5.90 2.17 -9.56
N VAL A 88 7.12 1.88 -10.02
CA VAL A 88 8.33 2.54 -9.51
C VAL A 88 8.31 4.05 -9.76
N VAL A 89 7.99 4.48 -10.99
CA VAL A 89 7.88 5.91 -11.35
C VAL A 89 6.85 6.64 -10.49
N PHE A 90 5.74 5.98 -10.15
CA PHE A 90 4.69 6.54 -9.30
C PHE A 90 4.96 6.40 -7.79
N GLY A 91 6.12 5.88 -7.39
CA GLY A 91 6.49 5.67 -5.99
C GLY A 91 5.65 4.61 -5.29
N LEU A 92 5.03 3.70 -6.05
CA LEU A 92 4.24 2.57 -5.56
C LEU A 92 5.04 1.27 -5.51
N ALA A 93 6.25 1.27 -6.04
CA ALA A 93 7.22 0.20 -5.93
C ALA A 93 8.64 0.77 -5.85
N CYS A 94 9.59 -0.02 -5.39
CA CYS A 94 11.01 0.26 -5.50
C CYS A 94 11.78 -1.01 -5.87
N ASN A 95 12.94 -0.84 -6.49
CA ASN A 95 13.83 -1.97 -6.77
C ASN A 95 14.49 -2.40 -5.46
N ASP A 96 14.41 -3.69 -5.15
CA ASP A 96 14.88 -4.31 -3.90
C ASP A 96 15.95 -5.38 -4.19
N GLY A 97 16.78 -5.11 -5.21
CA GLY A 97 17.81 -6.01 -5.73
C GLY A 97 17.75 -6.19 -7.25
N ALA A 98 18.61 -7.06 -7.78
CA ALA A 98 18.73 -7.28 -9.23
C ALA A 98 17.50 -7.96 -9.87
N THR A 99 16.79 -8.80 -9.12
CA THR A 99 15.60 -9.53 -9.55
C THR A 99 14.44 -9.43 -8.57
N ALA A 100 14.46 -8.40 -7.71
CA ALA A 100 13.48 -8.21 -6.66
C ALA A 100 12.89 -6.80 -6.68
N ILE A 101 11.58 -6.70 -6.47
CA ILE A 101 10.84 -5.44 -6.43
C ILE A 101 9.95 -5.45 -5.20
N ALA A 102 10.05 -4.42 -4.37
CA ALA A 102 9.12 -4.19 -3.26
C ALA A 102 7.94 -3.33 -3.74
N VAL A 103 6.71 -3.73 -3.42
CA VAL A 103 5.48 -3.10 -3.91
C VAL A 103 4.57 -2.70 -2.75
N ARG A 104 4.07 -1.47 -2.76
CA ARG A 104 3.16 -0.96 -1.72
C ARG A 104 1.85 -1.73 -1.71
N ARG A 105 1.35 -2.03 -0.52
CA ARG A 105 0.04 -2.67 -0.31
C ARG A 105 -1.13 -1.70 -0.43
N HIS A 106 -0.88 -0.44 -0.11
CA HIS A 106 -1.90 0.61 -0.08
C HIS A 106 -1.48 1.80 -0.93
N LEU A 107 -2.47 2.37 -1.61
CA LEU A 107 -2.30 3.58 -2.41
C LEU A 107 -2.35 4.83 -1.52
N PRO A 108 -1.43 5.78 -1.69
CA PRO A 108 -1.57 7.09 -1.07
C PRO A 108 -2.79 7.84 -1.61
N SER A 109 -3.24 8.84 -0.86
CA SER A 109 -4.12 9.85 -1.45
C SER A 109 -3.34 10.61 -2.54
N LEU A 110 -3.99 10.99 -3.64
CA LEU A 110 -3.30 11.63 -4.74
C LEU A 110 -2.76 12.99 -4.31
N GLY A 111 -1.52 13.27 -4.69
CA GLY A 111 -0.92 14.58 -4.47
C GLY A 111 -1.52 15.65 -5.37
N VAL A 112 -1.36 16.92 -4.98
CA VAL A 112 -1.86 18.09 -5.72
C VAL A 112 -1.43 18.07 -7.19
N ARG A 113 -0.17 17.68 -7.47
CA ARG A 113 0.36 17.60 -8.84
C ARG A 113 -0.40 16.59 -9.70
N GLN A 114 -0.71 15.41 -9.16
CA GLN A 114 -1.43 14.37 -9.89
C GLN A 114 -2.89 14.77 -10.12
N LEU A 115 -3.52 15.40 -9.11
CA LEU A 115 -4.89 15.90 -9.22
C LEU A 115 -5.04 16.94 -10.33
N ARG A 116 -4.04 17.81 -10.55
CA ARG A 116 -4.08 18.84 -11.61
C ARG A 116 -4.28 18.26 -13.01
N HIS A 117 -3.85 17.03 -13.25
CA HIS A 117 -4.03 16.34 -14.54
C HIS A 117 -5.41 15.67 -14.68
N LEU A 118 -6.23 15.65 -13.62
CA LEU A 118 -7.57 15.11 -13.69
C LEU A 118 -8.59 16.17 -14.17
N PRO A 119 -9.65 15.74 -14.88
CA PRO A 119 -10.77 16.61 -15.22
C PRO A 119 -11.36 17.32 -13.99
N ALA A 120 -11.89 18.53 -14.18
CA ALA A 120 -12.41 19.36 -13.09
C ALA A 120 -13.44 18.63 -12.21
N ALA A 121 -14.35 17.85 -12.83
CA ALA A 121 -15.33 17.04 -12.13
C ALA A 121 -14.69 16.00 -11.19
N ARG A 122 -13.59 15.35 -11.61
CA ARG A 122 -12.87 14.39 -10.76
C ARG A 122 -12.09 15.07 -9.63
N ARG A 123 -11.54 16.28 -9.87
CA ARG A 123 -10.92 17.07 -8.80
C ARG A 123 -11.93 17.46 -7.73
N ALA A 124 -13.13 17.91 -8.14
CA ALA A 124 -14.22 18.22 -7.22
C ALA A 124 -14.69 16.98 -6.44
N ALA A 125 -14.87 15.85 -7.12
CA ALA A 125 -15.22 14.58 -6.48
C ALA A 125 -14.15 14.10 -5.50
N HIS A 126 -12.86 14.30 -5.81
CA HIS A 126 -11.76 13.96 -4.90
C HIS A 126 -11.80 14.80 -3.62
N ALA A 127 -12.01 16.13 -3.75
CA ALA A 127 -12.18 17.01 -2.59
C ALA A 127 -13.35 16.55 -1.71
N GLN A 128 -14.50 16.25 -2.33
CA GLN A 128 -15.66 15.70 -1.60
C GLN A 128 -15.35 14.36 -0.93
N TRP A 129 -14.59 13.48 -1.58
CA TRP A 129 -14.17 12.20 -1.00
C TRP A 129 -13.30 12.38 0.24
N SER A 130 -12.40 13.37 0.24
CA SER A 130 -11.57 13.71 1.39
C SER A 130 -12.38 14.26 2.58
N HIS A 131 -13.47 14.98 2.30
CA HIS A 131 -14.35 15.53 3.33
C HIS A 131 -15.43 14.55 3.80
N THR A 132 -15.78 13.55 3.00
CA THR A 132 -16.79 12.55 3.36
C THR A 132 -16.20 11.59 4.37
N PRO A 133 -16.78 11.48 5.60
CA PRO A 133 -16.42 10.41 6.51
C PRO A 133 -16.74 9.09 5.80
N GLN A 134 -15.71 8.37 5.37
CA GLN A 134 -15.90 7.04 4.79
C GLN A 134 -16.69 6.22 5.82
N ARG A 135 -17.77 5.57 5.40
CA ARG A 135 -18.59 4.66 6.22
C ARG A 135 -17.79 3.41 6.60
N LYS A 136 -16.65 3.60 7.28
CA LYS A 136 -15.90 2.55 7.96
C LYS A 136 -16.61 2.27 9.27
N SER A 137 -16.65 1.02 9.68
CA SER A 137 -17.24 0.68 10.97
C SER A 137 -16.56 1.47 12.09
N PRO A 138 -17.27 1.85 13.17
CA PRO A 138 -16.66 2.55 14.30
C PRO A 138 -15.39 1.86 14.83
N LEU A 139 -15.38 0.52 14.81
CA LEU A 139 -14.22 -0.31 15.16
C LEU A 139 -13.00 -0.04 14.25
N GLN A 140 -13.19 -0.02 12.93
CA GLN A 140 -12.11 0.24 11.96
C GLN A 140 -11.54 1.66 12.12
N GLN A 141 -12.40 2.63 12.44
CA GLN A 141 -11.98 4.00 12.70
C GLN A 141 -11.15 4.09 14.00
N ALA A 142 -11.61 3.45 15.08
CA ALA A 142 -10.89 3.37 16.34
C ALA A 142 -9.53 2.68 16.18
N GLN A 143 -9.48 1.56 15.46
CA GLN A 143 -8.23 0.83 15.17
C GLN A 143 -7.23 1.69 14.38
N ARG A 144 -7.67 2.40 13.33
CA ARG A 144 -6.79 3.29 12.56
C ARG A 144 -6.24 4.45 13.39
N ARG A 145 -7.03 4.99 14.31
CA ARG A 145 -6.59 6.06 15.23
C ARG A 145 -5.57 5.52 16.25
N ALA A 146 -5.86 4.37 16.86
CA ALA A 146 -4.94 3.71 17.79
C ALA A 146 -3.60 3.37 17.12
N ARG A 147 -3.62 2.79 15.91
CA ARG A 147 -2.40 2.47 15.14
C ARG A 147 -1.55 3.69 14.79
N ARG A 148 -2.18 4.81 14.40
CA ARG A 148 -1.46 6.06 14.12
C ARG A 148 -0.76 6.59 15.37
N MET A 149 -1.44 6.58 16.51
CA MET A 149 -0.85 7.05 17.75
C MET A 149 0.27 6.11 18.23
N ALA A 150 0.08 4.79 18.07
CA ALA A 150 1.09 3.79 18.38
C ALA A 150 2.37 3.97 17.54
N LEU A 151 2.26 4.29 16.26
CA LEU A 151 3.42 4.56 15.40
C LEU A 151 4.22 5.76 15.87
N VAL A 152 3.56 6.87 16.20
CA VAL A 152 4.24 8.08 16.68
C VAL A 152 5.03 7.80 17.95
N LEU A 153 4.45 7.04 18.89
CA LEU A 153 5.11 6.69 20.14
C LEU A 153 6.32 5.76 19.91
N ILE A 154 6.20 4.77 19.02
CA ILE A 154 7.33 3.89 18.69
C ILE A 154 8.44 4.61 17.93
N GLU A 155 8.10 5.53 17.03
CA GLU A 155 9.07 6.40 16.36
C GLU A 155 9.85 7.25 17.38
N GLN A 156 9.22 7.66 18.49
CA GLN A 156 9.86 8.35 19.61
C GLN A 156 10.73 7.43 20.49
N GLY A 157 10.76 6.13 20.22
CA GLY A 157 11.55 5.14 20.96
C GLY A 157 10.80 4.43 22.10
N ASP A 158 9.48 4.62 22.22
CA ASP A 158 8.70 3.92 23.25
C ASP A 158 8.60 2.41 23.00
N ASN A 159 8.65 1.64 24.08
CA ASN A 159 8.44 0.20 24.03
C ASN A 159 6.92 -0.13 23.90
N PRO A 160 6.56 -1.30 23.33
CA PRO A 160 5.16 -1.64 23.08
C PRO A 160 4.28 -1.66 24.34
N ASP A 161 4.83 -2.00 25.52
CA ASP A 161 4.09 -2.01 26.79
C ASP A 161 3.76 -0.59 27.30
N HIS A 162 4.65 0.37 27.05
CA HIS A 162 4.39 1.79 27.27
C HIS A 162 3.29 2.24 26.32
N VAL A 163 3.43 1.98 25.03
CA VAL A 163 2.45 2.36 24.01
C VAL A 163 1.05 1.83 24.35
N GLU A 164 0.93 0.55 24.75
CA GLU A 164 -0.35 -0.03 25.16
C GLU A 164 -1.01 0.74 26.32
N ARG A 165 -0.23 1.12 27.34
CA ARG A 165 -0.71 1.91 28.49
C ARG A 165 -1.16 3.31 28.09
N VAL A 166 -0.42 3.97 27.20
CA VAL A 166 -0.79 5.30 26.69
C VAL A 166 -2.08 5.22 25.86
N LEU A 167 -2.18 4.25 24.94
CA LEU A 167 -3.42 4.02 24.18
C LEU A 167 -4.62 3.80 25.11
N ALA A 168 -4.46 2.98 26.15
CA ALA A 168 -5.51 2.75 27.14
C ALA A 168 -5.90 4.04 27.88
N SER A 169 -4.93 4.84 28.31
CA SER A 169 -5.17 6.12 29.00
C SER A 169 -5.92 7.15 28.14
N THR A 170 -5.76 7.10 26.82
CA THR A 170 -6.49 7.96 25.87
C THR A 170 -7.89 7.45 25.52
N GLY A 171 -8.33 6.33 26.10
CA GLY A 171 -9.68 5.80 25.96
C GLY A 171 -9.89 4.82 24.80
N PHE A 172 -8.84 4.22 24.24
CA PHE A 172 -9.00 3.11 23.29
C PHE A 172 -9.36 1.80 24.00
N HIS A 173 -10.12 0.94 23.33
CA HIS A 173 -10.49 -0.38 23.86
C HIS A 173 -9.23 -1.27 24.05
N PRO A 174 -9.09 -2.02 25.17
CA PRO A 174 -7.88 -2.79 25.46
C PRO A 174 -7.42 -3.73 24.35
N ALA A 175 -8.36 -4.42 23.69
CA ALA A 175 -8.06 -5.30 22.54
C ALA A 175 -7.39 -4.54 21.37
N LEU A 176 -7.73 -3.26 21.15
CA LEU A 176 -7.10 -2.42 20.14
C LEU A 176 -5.76 -1.88 20.62
N CYS A 177 -5.58 -1.63 21.92
CA CYS A 177 -4.32 -1.11 22.48
C CYS A 177 -3.17 -2.08 22.22
N ARG A 178 -3.30 -3.32 22.71
CA ARG A 178 -2.27 -4.36 22.54
C ARG A 178 -1.99 -4.65 21.07
N SER A 179 -3.05 -4.87 20.28
CA SER A 179 -2.91 -5.20 18.86
C SER A 179 -2.31 -4.06 18.04
N SER A 180 -2.55 -2.79 18.41
CA SER A 180 -1.96 -1.63 17.72
C SER A 180 -0.51 -1.39 18.12
N ALA A 181 -0.16 -1.60 19.40
CA ALA A 181 1.22 -1.49 19.88
C ALA A 181 2.13 -2.54 19.25
N LEU A 182 1.71 -3.81 19.27
CA LEU A 182 2.46 -4.90 18.63
C LEU A 182 2.57 -4.70 17.11
N TRP A 183 1.49 -4.27 16.47
CA TRP A 183 1.50 -3.96 15.05
C TRP A 183 2.49 -2.83 14.72
N ALA A 184 2.47 -1.73 15.47
CA ALA A 184 3.37 -0.60 15.22
C ALA A 184 4.84 -1.01 15.41
N HIS A 185 5.13 -1.83 16.42
CA HIS A 185 6.50 -2.31 16.69
C HIS A 185 7.01 -3.19 15.54
N ALA A 186 6.17 -4.13 15.09
CA ALA A 186 6.50 -4.98 13.95
C ALA A 186 6.78 -4.15 12.69
N GLN A 187 5.89 -3.19 12.36
CA GLN A 187 6.07 -2.33 11.19
C GLN A 187 7.32 -1.46 11.28
N TRP A 188 7.61 -0.88 12.45
CA TRP A 188 8.81 -0.06 12.63
C TRP A 188 10.09 -0.87 12.49
N SER A 189 10.12 -2.09 13.05
CA SER A 189 11.27 -3.00 12.91
C SER A 189 11.50 -3.46 11.46
N GLU A 190 10.43 -3.58 10.68
CA GLU A 190 10.50 -3.95 9.26
C GLU A 190 10.97 -2.76 8.41
N PHE A 191 10.50 -1.56 8.73
CA PHE A 191 10.94 -0.32 8.10
C PHE A 191 12.43 -0.05 8.34
N THR A 192 12.92 -0.16 9.57
CA THR A 192 14.35 0.06 9.87
C THR A 192 15.26 -0.97 9.20
N ARG A 193 14.80 -2.22 9.05
CA ARG A 193 15.53 -3.28 8.33
C ARG A 193 15.63 -3.04 6.82
N THR A 194 14.60 -2.43 6.23
CA THR A 194 14.57 -2.14 4.77
C THR A 194 15.22 -0.81 4.39
N ALA A 195 15.41 0.09 5.36
CA ALA A 195 16.10 1.37 5.18
C ALA A 195 17.62 1.31 5.39
N SER A 196 18.15 0.20 5.93
CA SER A 196 19.58 -0.05 6.13
C SER A 196 20.18 -0.84 4.97
#